data_AF-A0A4Q3UN00-F1
#
_entry.id   AF-A0A4Q3UN00-F1
#
_cell.length_a   1.000
_cell.length_b   1.000
_cell.length_c   1.000
_cell.angle_alpha   90.00
_cell.angle_beta   90.00
_cell.angle_gamma   90.00
#
_symmetry.space_group_name_H-M   'P 1'
#
loop_
_entity.id
_entity.type
_entity.pdbx_description
1 polymer ?
#
loop_
_entity_poly.entity_id
_entity_poly.type
_entity_poly.pdbx_seq_one_letter_code
_entity_poly.pdbx_strand_id
1 'polypeptide(L)'
;MKKIILLFSVIVCCSTLIVFCSPGMPVPKDPVKNIVLVHGAFADGSGFQALYELLKKKGFHVSVVGNPNTGFKDDVDAVHRVIARQDGPVLL
;
A
#
# COMPACT_ATOMS: atom_id res chain seq x y z
N MET A 1 11.69 30.46 -41.72
CA MET A 1 10.49 29.80 -41.16
C MET A 1 10.82 28.53 -40.34
N LYS A 2 11.69 27.62 -40.80
CA LYS A 2 12.03 26.38 -40.05
C LYS A 2 12.83 26.60 -38.74
N LYS A 3 13.67 27.64 -38.64
CA LYS A 3 14.46 27.94 -37.42
C LYS A 3 13.64 28.54 -36.26
N ILE A 4 12.48 29.13 -36.54
CA ILE A 4 11.58 29.73 -35.55
C ILE A 4 10.69 28.68 -34.86
N ILE A 5 10.42 27.56 -35.53
CA ILE A 5 9.66 26.43 -34.96
C ILE A 5 10.53 25.60 -33.99
N LEU A 6 11.83 25.51 -34.25
CA LEU A 6 12.77 24.75 -33.42
C LEU A 6 13.07 25.40 -32.05
N LEU A 7 12.98 26.73 -31.93
CA LEU A 7 13.17 27.42 -30.64
C LEU A 7 11.98 27.24 -29.69
N PHE A 8 10.76 27.04 -30.20
CA PHE A 8 9.59 26.77 -29.36
C PHE A 8 9.56 25.34 -28.80
N SER A 9 10.19 24.37 -29.49
CA SER A 9 10.21 22.98 -29.03
C SER A 9 11.18 22.73 -27.87
N VAL A 10 12.19 23.57 -27.67
CA VAL A 10 13.19 23.39 -26.59
C VAL A 10 12.73 24.05 -25.28
N ILE A 11 11.90 25.10 -25.36
CA ILE A 11 11.44 25.83 -24.17
C ILE A 11 10.36 25.06 -23.40
N VAL A 12 9.60 24.18 -24.05
CA VAL A 12 8.53 23.41 -23.40
C VAL A 12 9.05 22.25 -22.53
N CYS A 13 10.31 21.85 -22.69
CA CYS A 13 10.87 20.72 -21.93
C CYS A 13 11.42 21.13 -20.54
N CYS A 14 11.65 22.43 -20.29
CA CYS A 14 12.34 22.88 -19.08
C CYS A 14 11.40 23.35 -17.95
N SER A 15 10.08 23.36 -18.17
CA SER A 15 9.09 23.96 -17.25
C SER A 15 8.25 22.96 -16.45
N THR A 16 8.39 21.65 -16.69
CA THR A 16 7.57 20.62 -16.02
C THR A 16 8.36 19.75 -15.04
N LEU A 17 9.39 20.32 -14.41
CA LEU A 17 9.93 19.80 -13.15
C LEU A 17 9.33 20.62 -12.00
N ILE A 18 8.00 20.69 -11.95
CA ILE A 18 7.32 21.03 -10.71
C ILE A 18 7.55 19.83 -9.81
N VAL A 19 8.47 20.02 -8.87
CA VAL A 19 8.68 19.19 -7.70
C VAL A 19 7.31 18.81 -7.15
N PHE A 20 6.93 17.53 -7.30
CA PHE A 20 5.85 16.92 -6.53
C PHE A 20 6.37 16.81 -5.08
N CYS A 21 6.44 17.93 -4.38
CA CYS A 21 6.43 17.93 -2.93
C CYS A 21 4.99 17.55 -2.56
N SER A 22 4.70 16.25 -2.60
CA SER A 22 3.45 15.74 -2.10
C SER A 22 3.42 16.11 -0.61
N PRO A 23 2.47 16.94 -0.14
CA PRO A 23 2.35 17.19 1.29
C PRO A 23 2.22 15.82 1.94
N GLY A 24 3.13 15.54 2.88
CA GLY A 24 3.20 14.26 3.57
C GLY A 24 1.80 13.89 4.03
N MET A 25 1.32 12.73 3.56
CA MET A 25 0.00 12.23 3.92
C MET A 25 -0.17 12.39 5.43
N PRO A 26 -1.27 13.00 5.92
CA PRO A 26 -1.48 13.15 7.35
C PRO A 26 -1.43 11.75 7.98
N VAL A 27 -0.31 11.46 8.66
CA VAL A 27 -0.15 10.24 9.43
C VAL A 27 -1.20 10.32 10.54
N PRO A 28 -2.07 9.32 10.69
CA PRO A 28 -3.01 9.28 11.78
C PRO A 28 -2.28 9.59 13.10
N LYS A 29 -2.73 10.63 13.80
CA LYS A 29 -2.17 11.00 15.12
C LYS A 29 -2.41 9.89 16.14
N ASP A 30 -3.44 9.08 15.91
CA ASP A 30 -3.78 7.94 16.74
C ASP A 30 -2.94 6.71 16.36
N PRO A 31 -2.46 5.93 17.34
CA PRO A 31 -1.67 4.74 17.06
C PRO A 31 -2.44 3.74 16.20
N VAL A 32 -1.84 3.27 15.11
CA VAL A 32 -2.39 2.19 14.29
C VAL A 32 -2.44 0.90 15.12
N LYS A 33 -3.63 0.31 15.25
CA LYS A 33 -3.85 -0.94 16.01
C LYS A 33 -4.21 -2.15 15.15
N ASN A 34 -4.66 -1.93 13.92
CA ASN A 34 -5.03 -3.01 12.99
C ASN A 34 -3.83 -3.40 12.13
N ILE A 35 -3.50 -4.70 12.12
CA ILE A 35 -2.43 -5.29 11.33
C ILE A 35 -3.04 -6.40 10.47
N VAL A 36 -2.81 -6.33 9.17
CA VAL A 36 -3.30 -7.31 8.20
C VAL A 36 -2.09 -8.00 7.57
N LEU A 37 -1.85 -9.25 7.94
CA LEU A 37 -0.72 -10.03 7.46
C LEU A 37 -1.06 -10.68 6.11
N VAL A 38 -0.27 -10.36 5.08
CA VAL A 38 -0.41 -10.88 3.72
C VAL A 38 0.80 -11.75 3.39
N HIS A 39 0.57 -12.98 2.94
CA HIS A 39 1.65 -13.90 2.59
C HIS A 39 2.21 -13.63 1.19
N GLY A 40 3.40 -14.18 0.91
CA GLY A 40 4.02 -14.13 -0.41
C GLY A 40 3.42 -15.13 -1.40
N ALA A 41 3.92 -15.13 -2.64
CA ALA A 41 3.46 -16.03 -3.69
C ALA A 41 3.57 -17.51 -3.30
N PHE A 42 2.50 -18.28 -3.56
CA PHE A 42 2.39 -19.72 -3.29
C PHE A 42 2.55 -20.15 -1.82
N ALA A 43 2.60 -19.20 -0.89
CA ALA A 43 2.58 -19.45 0.55
C ALA A 43 1.15 -19.42 1.09
N ASP A 44 1.03 -19.54 2.42
CA ASP A 44 -0.19 -19.28 3.18
C ASP A 44 0.13 -18.48 4.46
N GLY A 45 -0.88 -18.30 5.32
CA GLY A 45 -0.74 -17.55 6.57
C GLY A 45 0.03 -18.25 7.70
N SER A 46 0.39 -19.53 7.56
CA SER A 46 0.97 -20.33 8.66
C SER A 46 2.33 -19.82 9.13
N GLY A 47 3.14 -19.28 8.20
CA GLY A 47 4.45 -18.68 8.51
C GLY A 47 4.39 -17.51 9.48
N PHE A 48 3.21 -16.91 9.68
CA PHE A 48 3.01 -15.81 10.60
C PHE A 48 2.57 -16.22 12.01
N GLN A 49 2.42 -17.51 12.32
CA GLN A 49 1.83 -17.92 13.61
C GLN A 49 2.55 -17.31 14.82
N ALA A 50 3.88 -17.36 14.87
CA ALA A 50 4.65 -16.78 15.98
C ALA A 50 4.49 -15.25 16.07
N LEU A 51 4.42 -14.56 14.92
CA LEU A 51 4.24 -13.11 14.85
C LEU A 51 2.82 -12.72 15.28
N TYR A 52 1.81 -13.44 14.82
CA TYR A 52 0.41 -13.26 15.20
C TYR A 52 0.27 -13.31 16.72
N GLU A 53 0.80 -14.36 17.37
CA GLU A 53 0.75 -14.50 18.83
C GLU A 53 1.47 -13.35 19.56
N LEU A 54 2.64 -12.92 19.07
CA LEU A 54 3.39 -11.80 19.65
C LEU A 54 2.61 -10.48 19.56
N LEU A 55 2.02 -10.19 18.40
CA LEU A 55 1.28 -8.95 18.15
C LEU A 55 -0.04 -8.94 18.92
N LYS A 56 -0.76 -10.06 18.97
CA LYS A 56 -1.96 -10.20 19.79
C LYS A 56 -1.66 -9.96 21.27
N LYS A 57 -0.56 -10.53 21.80
CA LYS A 57 -0.11 -10.29 23.18
C LYS A 57 0.23 -8.82 23.46
N LYS A 58 0.67 -8.08 22.44
CA LYS A 58 0.94 -6.64 22.51
C LYS A 58 -0.32 -5.76 22.35
N GLY A 59 -1.50 -6.37 22.21
CA GLY A 59 -2.78 -5.66 22.12
C GLY A 59 -3.10 -5.10 20.73
N PHE A 60 -2.53 -5.67 19.66
CA PHE A 60 -2.92 -5.36 18.29
C PHE A 60 -4.11 -6.22 17.83
N HIS A 61 -4.89 -5.67 16.91
CA HIS A 61 -5.92 -6.39 16.18
C HIS A 61 -5.26 -6.95 14.92
N VAL A 62 -5.07 -8.27 14.89
CA VAL A 62 -4.33 -8.94 13.82
C VAL A 62 -5.28 -9.79 13.00
N SER A 63 -5.28 -9.60 11.69
CA SER A 63 -5.97 -10.45 10.71
C SER A 63 -4.94 -11.06 9.77
N VAL A 64 -5.15 -12.29 9.33
CA VAL A 64 -4.30 -12.96 8.33
C VAL A 64 -5.13 -13.17 7.08
N VAL A 65 -4.64 -12.70 5.93
CA VAL A 65 -5.35 -12.85 4.66
C VAL A 65 -5.12 -14.24 4.11
N GLY A 66 -6.19 -14.92 3.73
CA GLY A 66 -6.12 -16.10 2.88
C GLY A 66 -6.18 -15.66 1.42
N ASN A 67 -5.02 -15.41 0.80
CA ASN A 67 -4.98 -15.09 -0.61
C ASN A 67 -5.22 -16.39 -1.43
N PRO A 68 -6.12 -16.37 -2.42
CA PRO A 68 -6.46 -17.56 -3.18
C PRO A 68 -5.32 -18.05 -4.10
N ASN A 69 -4.33 -17.21 -4.43
CA ASN A 69 -3.27 -17.50 -5.40
C ASN A 69 -3.82 -17.88 -6.80
N THR A 70 -5.05 -17.45 -7.13
CA THR A 70 -5.70 -17.69 -8.44
C THR A 70 -5.43 -16.56 -9.43
N GLY A 71 -4.93 -15.42 -8.96
CA GLY A 71 -4.54 -14.27 -9.77
C GLY A 71 -4.35 -13.01 -8.94
N PHE A 72 -3.53 -12.07 -9.43
CA PHE A 72 -3.19 -10.85 -8.69
C PHE A 72 -4.43 -10.04 -8.28
N LYS A 73 -5.43 -9.94 -9.17
CA LYS A 73 -6.68 -9.24 -8.86
C LYS A 73 -7.44 -9.93 -7.73
N ASP A 74 -7.55 -11.25 -7.76
CA ASP A 74 -8.28 -12.02 -6.75
C ASP A 74 -7.61 -11.92 -5.38
N ASP A 75 -6.27 -11.89 -5.37
CA ASP A 75 -5.44 -11.68 -4.19
C ASP A 75 -5.63 -10.27 -3.60
N VAL A 76 -5.64 -9.23 -4.44
CA VAL A 76 -5.94 -7.85 -4.02
C VAL A 76 -7.36 -7.73 -3.47
N ASP A 77 -8.34 -8.34 -4.14
CA ASP A 77 -9.74 -8.35 -3.69
C ASP A 77 -9.87 -9.06 -2.33
N ALA A 78 -9.09 -10.13 -2.08
CA ALA A 78 -9.06 -10.82 -0.80
C ALA A 78 -8.54 -9.91 0.34
N VAL A 79 -7.45 -9.17 0.08
CA VAL A 79 -6.92 -8.19 1.04
C VAL A 79 -7.94 -7.08 1.31
N HIS A 80 -8.59 -6.55 0.28
CA HIS A 80 -9.60 -5.51 0.42
C HIS A 80 -10.80 -5.96 1.28
N ARG A 81 -11.25 -7.21 1.14
CA ARG A 81 -12.32 -7.77 2.00
C ARG A 81 -11.92 -7.83 3.47
N VAL A 82 -10.64 -8.07 3.77
CA VAL A 82 -10.13 -8.08 5.15
C VAL A 82 -9.98 -6.67 5.71
N ILE A 83 -9.46 -5.73 4.91
CA ILE A 83 -9.34 -4.31 5.27
C ILE A 83 -10.71 -3.71 5.58
N ALA A 84 -11.73 -4.00 4.76
CA ALA A 84 -13.09 -3.47 4.93
C ALA A 84 -13.77 -3.90 6.24
N ARG A 85 -13.23 -4.89 6.95
CA ARG A 85 -13.72 -5.37 8.25
C ARG A 85 -12.99 -4.74 9.44
N GLN A 86 -11.91 -3.99 9.21
CA GLN A 86 -11.18 -3.31 10.27
C GLN A 86 -11.92 -2.03 10.69
N ASP A 87 -11.76 -1.64 11.94
CA ASP A 87 -12.46 -0.52 12.58
C ASP A 87 -11.66 0.79 12.58
N GLY A 88 -10.51 0.82 11.89
CA GLY A 88 -9.62 1.96 11.88
C GLY A 88 -8.44 1.79 10.92
N PRO A 89 -7.41 2.67 11.01
CA PRO A 89 -6.23 2.60 10.17
C PRO A 89 -5.55 1.22 10.21
N VAL A 90 -5.03 0.77 9.07
CA VAL A 90 -4.44 -0.57 8.89
C VAL A 90 -2.97 -0.46 8.50
N LEU A 91 -2.16 -1.35 9.05
CA LEU A 91 -0.81 -1.65 8.59
C LEU A 91 -0.80 -3.02 7.88
N LEU A 92 -0.19 -3.07 6.69
CA LEU A 92 -0.01 -4.27 5.86
C LEU A 92 1.42 -4.82 6.00
#